data_AF-A0A6B1FAR7-F1
#
_entry.id   AF-A0A6B1FAR7-F1
#
_cell.length_a   1.000
_cell.length_b   1.000
_cell.length_c   1.000
_cell.angle_alpha   90.00
_cell.angle_beta   90.00
_cell.angle_gamma   90.00
#
_symmetry.space_group_name_H-M   'P 1'
#
loop_
_entity.id
_entity.type
_entity.pdbx_description
1 polymer ?
#
loop_
_entity_poly.entity_id
_entity_poly.type
_entity_poly.pdbx_seq_one_letter_code
_entity_poly.pdbx_strand_id
1 'polypeptide(L)'
;GTGIPACIVVIDKEDAATRKGIFMVDASGGFRKDGAKNRLRERDIHRIVDVFNDQRDTPGYARMVPLDEIASDANDYNLNIPRYIDSGEPEDLHDLGAHLHGGIPDRDIDALDRYWKVFPGLRRALFAPGGRPGYVNPRTSPDEVREVVLGHGEFVAYRERVRAAFDNWRREHESRLYGLGVGDSPKILIRKLSEDLLDRFADLPLIDRFDVYQCLMDYWDEVMQDDVYLVVTDGWSEAARPRVMVGKRQAGESPDLTVRRTKYKMDLLPPDLVAGRYFAEEQREVEFLLAEQDRIGREVEAFVEENTSEDGLLDGATTDAGNVTQAAVRVRLREVRGGGGDPEERDTLEVCLDRMKAEAKAKRAAKSARSLLDVEILARYATLTRSEIADMVVRGKWTASLEDAVGRQVDRLTTGLVERVTVLEGRYAEALPELTQRAEELEARVRSHLRDLGIAG
;
A
#
# COMPACT_ATOMS: atom_id res chain seq x y z
N GLY A 1 24.58 5.19 16.17
CA GLY A 1 24.70 6.64 15.95
C GLY A 1 24.00 7.36 17.09
N THR A 2 24.25 8.65 17.25
CA THR A 2 23.52 9.51 18.20
C THR A 2 22.16 9.88 17.61
N GLY A 3 21.10 9.94 18.43
CA GLY A 3 19.74 10.36 18.01
C GLY A 3 19.54 11.88 17.91
N ILE A 4 20.64 12.64 17.99
CA ILE A 4 20.62 14.11 17.98
C ILE A 4 20.53 14.58 16.52
N PRO A 5 19.64 15.55 16.18
CA PRO A 5 19.58 16.13 14.85
C PRO A 5 20.89 16.85 14.51
N ALA A 6 21.29 16.78 13.24
CA ALA A 6 22.46 17.48 12.72
C ALA A 6 22.03 18.65 11.82
N CYS A 7 22.86 19.68 11.74
CA CYS A 7 22.72 20.75 10.76
C CYS A 7 23.89 20.72 9.77
N ILE A 8 23.62 21.13 8.53
CA ILE A 8 24.65 21.34 7.50
C ILE A 8 24.76 22.84 7.28
N VAL A 9 25.95 23.39 7.48
CA VAL A 9 26.22 24.82 7.26
C VAL A 9 27.02 24.95 5.97
N VAL A 10 26.42 25.61 4.97
CA VAL A 10 27.10 25.95 3.71
C VAL A 10 27.64 27.36 3.84
N ILE A 11 28.97 27.49 3.80
CA ILE A 11 29.66 28.78 3.90
C ILE A 11 30.26 29.12 2.55
N ASP A 12 29.79 30.21 1.97
CA ASP A 12 30.35 30.79 0.76
C ASP A 12 30.86 32.22 1.05
N LYS A 13 32.09 32.50 0.60
CA LYS A 13 32.75 33.81 0.76
C LYS A 13 32.34 34.80 -0.32
N GLU A 14 31.81 34.32 -1.45
CA GLU A 14 31.33 35.18 -2.52
C GLU A 14 30.23 36.12 -2.01
N ASP A 15 30.36 37.42 -2.29
CA ASP A 15 29.40 38.46 -1.87
C ASP A 15 29.07 38.53 -0.37
N ALA A 16 29.94 38.00 0.50
CA ALA A 16 29.70 37.94 1.93
C ALA A 16 29.45 39.33 2.56
N ALA A 17 30.08 40.38 2.03
CA ALA A 17 29.91 41.75 2.52
C ALA A 17 28.53 42.35 2.19
N THR A 18 27.84 41.86 1.16
CA THR A 18 26.53 42.35 0.73
C THR A 18 25.38 41.42 1.11
N ARG A 19 25.67 40.29 1.75
CA ARG A 19 24.68 39.29 2.13
C ARG A 19 23.78 39.82 3.24
N LYS A 20 22.46 39.73 3.03
CA LYS A 20 21.45 40.35 3.90
C LYS A 20 20.88 39.42 4.98
N GLY A 21 21.22 38.14 4.93
CA GLY A 21 20.63 37.12 5.78
C GLY A 21 21.20 35.73 5.54
N ILE A 22 20.59 34.74 6.20
CA ILE A 22 20.88 33.32 6.04
C ILE A 22 19.62 32.64 5.51
N PHE A 23 19.72 31.94 4.38
CA PHE A 23 18.64 31.09 3.92
C PHE A 23 18.62 29.82 4.76
N MET A 24 17.54 29.62 5.52
CA MET A 24 17.39 28.48 6.43
C MET A 24 16.37 27.49 5.86
N VAL A 25 16.65 26.20 6.04
CA VAL A 25 15.77 25.10 5.63
C VAL A 25 15.61 24.13 6.81
N ASP A 26 14.37 23.91 7.25
CA ASP A 26 13.99 22.87 8.20
C ASP A 26 13.57 21.59 7.45
N ALA A 27 14.55 20.72 7.20
CA ALA A 27 14.29 19.41 6.60
C ALA A 27 14.08 18.29 7.64
N SER A 28 13.84 18.64 8.91
CA SER A 28 13.81 17.66 10.01
C SER A 28 12.72 16.60 9.86
N GLY A 29 11.59 16.91 9.20
CA GLY A 29 10.52 15.95 8.89
C GLY A 29 10.74 15.10 7.63
N GLY A 30 11.76 15.40 6.83
CA GLY A 30 11.99 14.80 5.51
C GLY A 30 12.82 13.52 5.57
N PHE A 31 12.26 12.41 6.06
CA PHE A 31 12.94 11.10 6.04
C PHE A 31 11.97 9.91 6.09
N ARG A 32 12.48 8.70 5.84
CA ARG A 32 11.82 7.42 6.14
C ARG A 32 12.54 6.76 7.31
N LYS A 33 11.80 6.23 8.29
CA LYS A 33 12.38 5.38 9.34
C LYS A 33 12.89 4.08 8.73
N ASP A 34 14.11 3.70 9.07
CA ASP A 34 14.81 2.50 8.60
C ASP A 34 15.46 1.80 9.80
N GLY A 35 14.63 1.01 10.51
CA GLY A 35 15.01 0.38 11.77
C GLY A 35 15.42 1.41 12.83
N ALA A 36 16.67 1.33 13.29
CA ALA A 36 17.24 2.25 14.27
C ALA A 36 17.82 3.55 13.66
N LYS A 37 17.68 3.74 12.35
CA LYS A 37 18.19 4.90 11.61
C LYS A 37 17.07 5.59 10.83
N ASN A 38 17.35 6.81 10.39
CA ASN A 38 16.52 7.53 9.43
C ASN A 38 17.27 7.56 8.08
N ARG A 39 16.55 7.28 6.99
CA ARG A 39 17.07 7.38 5.62
C ARG A 39 16.42 8.58 4.93
N LEU A 40 17.24 9.48 4.41
CA LEU A 40 16.78 10.51 3.48
C LEU A 40 16.33 9.82 2.20
N ARG A 41 15.10 10.09 1.76
CA ARG A 41 14.60 9.59 0.49
C ARG A 41 15.09 10.51 -0.63
N GLU A 42 15.10 10.00 -1.86
CA GLU A 42 15.48 10.79 -3.03
C GLU A 42 14.66 12.07 -3.17
N ARG A 43 13.35 12.02 -2.87
CA ARG A 43 12.48 13.18 -2.86
C ARG A 43 12.86 14.24 -1.83
N ASP A 44 13.34 13.80 -0.67
CA ASP A 44 13.69 14.71 0.43
C ASP A 44 14.97 15.46 0.04
N ILE A 45 15.95 14.74 -0.52
CA ILE A 45 17.19 15.32 -1.05
C ILE A 45 16.88 16.31 -2.18
N HIS A 46 16.08 15.89 -3.16
CA HIS A 46 15.74 16.70 -4.32
C HIS A 46 15.00 17.99 -3.88
N ARG A 47 14.00 17.88 -3.00
CA ARG A 47 13.29 19.03 -2.43
C ARG A 47 14.22 20.01 -1.70
N ILE A 48 15.16 19.52 -0.89
CA ILE A 48 16.14 20.37 -0.20
C ILE A 48 16.97 21.14 -1.21
N VAL A 49 17.49 20.45 -2.23
CA VAL A 49 18.35 21.04 -3.26
C VAL A 49 17.59 22.06 -4.11
N ASP A 50 16.38 21.74 -4.56
CA ASP A 50 15.50 22.64 -5.31
C ASP A 50 15.21 23.92 -4.52
N VAL A 51 14.74 23.78 -3.28
CA VAL A 51 14.37 24.92 -2.42
C VAL A 51 15.60 25.78 -2.09
N PHE A 52 16.76 25.16 -1.86
CA PHE A 52 18.00 25.87 -1.58
C PHE A 52 18.52 26.63 -2.81
N ASN A 53 18.57 26.00 -3.98
CA ASN A 53 19.07 26.61 -5.20
C ASN A 53 18.18 27.78 -5.65
N ASP A 54 16.86 27.63 -5.53
CA ASP A 54 15.89 28.68 -5.88
C ASP A 54 15.71 29.74 -4.77
N GLN A 55 16.25 29.49 -3.57
CA GLN A 55 16.00 30.26 -2.34
C GLN A 55 14.50 30.54 -2.12
N ARG A 56 13.66 29.53 -2.38
CA ARG A 56 12.20 29.67 -2.37
C ARG A 56 11.67 29.71 -0.94
N ASP A 57 11.05 30.83 -0.55
CA ASP A 57 10.28 30.91 0.70
C ASP A 57 9.13 29.89 0.68
N THR A 58 9.17 28.96 1.64
CA THR A 58 8.22 27.85 1.78
C THR A 58 7.73 27.83 3.23
N PRO A 59 6.48 28.26 3.52
CA PRO A 59 5.95 28.31 4.88
C PRO A 59 6.16 27.00 5.64
N GLY A 60 6.68 27.10 6.87
CA GLY A 60 6.99 25.96 7.74
C GLY A 60 8.15 25.07 7.27
N TYR A 61 8.88 25.44 6.22
CA TYR A 61 9.97 24.62 5.67
C TYR A 61 11.24 25.41 5.37
N ALA A 62 11.16 26.55 4.72
CA ALA A 62 12.35 27.33 4.35
C ALA A 62 12.03 28.82 4.26
N ARG A 63 12.98 29.67 4.65
CA ARG A 63 12.91 31.10 4.37
C ARG A 63 14.26 31.80 4.44
N MET A 64 14.34 32.97 3.83
CA MET A 64 15.44 33.90 4.09
C MET A 64 15.25 34.57 5.47
N VAL A 65 16.23 34.40 6.37
CA VAL A 65 16.25 35.04 7.68
C VAL A 65 17.19 36.24 7.66
N PRO A 66 16.69 37.47 7.79
CA PRO A 66 17.51 38.68 7.80
C PRO A 66 18.51 38.76 8.96
N LEU A 67 19.65 39.42 8.74
CA LEU A 67 20.69 39.59 9.77
C LEU A 67 20.21 40.41 10.99
N ASP A 68 19.32 41.37 10.80
CA ASP A 68 18.71 42.16 11.88
C ASP A 68 17.78 41.32 12.76
N GLU A 69 17.05 40.36 12.17
CA GLU A 69 16.26 39.38 12.92
C GLU A 69 17.17 38.45 13.76
N ILE A 70 18.28 37.99 13.18
CA ILE A 70 19.28 37.14 13.84
C ILE A 70 19.96 37.89 14.99
N ALA A 71 20.30 39.17 14.79
CA ALA A 71 20.98 40.02 15.77
C ALA A 71 20.04 40.64 16.83
N SER A 72 18.72 40.43 16.72
CA SER A 72 17.76 40.97 17.68
C SER A 72 17.97 40.43 19.09
N ASP A 73 17.59 41.20 20.12
CA ASP A 73 17.71 40.79 21.53
C ASP A 73 17.01 39.45 21.83
N ALA A 74 15.96 39.10 21.07
CA ALA A 74 15.22 37.85 21.22
C ALA A 74 15.98 36.62 20.68
N ASN A 75 16.84 36.82 19.68
CA ASN A 75 17.59 35.75 19.03
C ASN A 75 19.07 35.74 19.41
N ASP A 76 19.73 36.88 19.68
CA ASP A 76 21.13 36.98 20.13
C ASP A 76 22.09 36.08 19.33
N TYR A 77 22.01 36.16 18.00
CA TYR A 77 22.78 35.32 17.07
C TYR A 77 22.58 33.80 17.20
N ASN A 78 21.53 33.36 17.89
CA ASN A 78 21.16 31.96 18.03
C ASN A 78 20.55 31.44 16.73
N LEU A 79 21.24 30.52 16.06
CA LEU A 79 20.81 29.96 14.76
C LEU A 79 19.94 28.69 14.90
N ASN A 80 19.30 28.46 16.05
CA ASN A 80 18.41 27.33 16.22
C ASN A 80 17.16 27.49 15.33
N ILE A 81 16.97 26.58 14.38
CA ILE A 81 15.97 26.66 13.30
C ILE A 81 14.53 26.91 13.80
N PRO A 82 14.04 26.27 14.89
CA PRO A 82 12.68 26.49 15.39
C PRO A 82 12.38 27.92 15.86
N ARG A 83 13.40 28.78 16.04
CA ARG A 83 13.20 30.21 16.32
C ARG A 83 12.73 31.00 15.09
N TYR A 84 13.00 30.46 13.91
CA TYR A 84 12.79 31.14 12.64
C TYR A 84 11.73 30.45 11.79
N ILE A 85 11.62 29.13 11.88
CA ILE A 85 10.70 28.32 11.07
C ILE A 85 9.83 27.50 12.02
N ASP A 86 8.53 27.77 12.00
CA ASP A 86 7.55 26.96 12.71
C ASP A 86 7.06 25.83 11.79
N SER A 87 7.58 24.63 12.03
CA SER A 87 7.23 23.41 11.31
C SER A 87 6.15 22.57 12.03
N GLY A 88 5.55 23.10 13.11
CA GLY A 88 4.53 22.41 13.88
C GLY A 88 3.22 22.19 13.10
N GLU A 89 2.57 21.05 13.32
CA GLU A 89 1.20 20.85 12.85
C GLU A 89 0.22 21.65 13.73
N PRO A 90 -0.78 22.31 13.16
CA PRO A 90 -1.82 22.97 13.94
C PRO A 90 -2.55 21.97 14.84
N GLU A 91 -2.71 22.29 16.12
CA GLU A 91 -3.47 21.44 17.04
C GLU A 91 -4.96 21.37 16.67
N ASP A 92 -5.53 20.19 16.85
CA ASP A 92 -6.98 19.99 16.78
C ASP A 92 -7.67 20.65 17.97
N LEU A 93 -8.18 21.84 17.75
CA LEU A 93 -8.91 22.59 18.77
C LEU A 93 -10.28 21.96 19.04
N HIS A 94 -10.55 21.55 20.27
CA HIS A 94 -11.88 21.10 20.69
C HIS A 94 -12.87 22.27 20.74
N ASP A 95 -14.12 22.00 20.40
CA ASP A 95 -15.20 23.00 20.44
C ASP A 95 -16.27 22.57 21.46
N LEU A 96 -16.39 23.36 22.53
CA LEU A 96 -17.36 23.10 23.60
C LEU A 96 -18.80 23.23 23.09
N GLY A 97 -19.08 24.18 22.20
CA GLY A 97 -20.40 24.40 21.65
C GLY A 97 -20.86 23.26 20.73
N ALA A 98 -19.93 22.61 20.03
CA ALA A 98 -20.17 21.39 19.27
C ALA A 98 -20.46 20.20 20.18
N HIS A 99 -19.67 19.98 21.24
CA HIS A 99 -19.93 18.90 22.20
C HIS A 99 -21.28 19.05 22.95
N LEU A 100 -21.69 20.28 23.24
CA LEU A 100 -22.92 20.55 23.98
C LEU A 100 -24.19 20.47 23.12
N HIS A 101 -24.11 20.68 21.82
CA HIS A 101 -25.29 20.91 20.99
C HIS A 101 -25.24 20.23 19.61
N GLY A 102 -24.18 19.47 19.33
CA GLY A 102 -23.93 18.87 18.03
C GLY A 102 -23.49 19.87 16.96
N GLY A 103 -23.13 19.33 15.80
CA GLY A 103 -22.64 20.07 14.64
C GLY A 103 -21.11 20.23 14.64
N ILE A 104 -20.52 20.27 13.43
CA ILE A 104 -19.08 20.43 13.22
C ILE A 104 -18.79 21.91 13.00
N PRO A 105 -17.82 22.51 13.71
CA PRO A 105 -17.44 23.91 13.51
C PRO A 105 -16.97 24.20 12.09
N ASP A 106 -17.37 25.35 11.52
CA ASP A 106 -16.94 25.78 10.18
C ASP A 106 -15.41 25.79 10.04
N ARG A 107 -14.69 26.21 11.10
CA ARG A 107 -13.23 26.22 11.17
C ARG A 107 -12.61 24.86 10.83
N ASP A 108 -13.17 23.77 11.34
CA ASP A 108 -12.58 22.43 11.18
C ASP A 108 -12.81 21.90 9.77
N ILE A 109 -13.93 22.28 9.15
CA ILE A 109 -14.20 22.03 7.74
C ILE A 109 -13.30 22.91 6.86
N ASP A 110 -13.17 24.20 7.17
CA ASP A 110 -12.35 25.14 6.41
C ASP A 110 -10.84 24.83 6.53
N ALA A 111 -10.40 24.13 7.58
CA ALA A 111 -9.04 23.59 7.65
C ALA A 111 -8.73 22.61 6.50
N LEU A 112 -9.76 22.04 5.85
CA LEU A 112 -9.66 21.17 4.68
C LEU A 112 -9.78 21.93 3.35
N ASP A 113 -9.67 23.27 3.36
CA ASP A 113 -9.81 24.15 2.19
C ASP A 113 -9.00 23.71 0.96
N ARG A 114 -7.81 23.11 1.15
CA ARG A 114 -7.03 22.55 0.04
C ARG A 114 -7.84 21.55 -0.81
N TYR A 115 -8.69 20.74 -0.17
CA TYR A 115 -9.58 19.79 -0.85
C TYR A 115 -10.76 20.51 -1.48
N TRP A 116 -11.35 21.48 -0.78
CA TRP A 116 -12.54 22.20 -1.24
C TRP A 116 -12.29 23.10 -2.43
N LYS A 117 -11.06 23.60 -2.59
CA LYS A 117 -10.63 24.29 -3.81
C LYS A 117 -10.70 23.40 -5.05
N VAL A 118 -10.52 22.09 -4.89
CA VAL A 118 -10.57 21.12 -5.99
C VAL A 118 -11.95 20.45 -6.08
N PHE A 119 -12.60 20.22 -4.94
CA PHE A 119 -13.86 19.49 -4.81
C PHE A 119 -14.96 20.33 -4.12
N PRO A 120 -15.36 21.48 -4.67
CA PRO A 120 -16.37 22.35 -4.04
C PRO A 120 -17.77 21.75 -4.02
N GLY A 121 -18.08 20.84 -4.95
CA GLY A 121 -19.30 20.03 -4.95
C GLY A 121 -19.27 18.95 -3.87
N LEU A 122 -18.12 18.29 -3.67
CA LEU A 122 -17.97 17.25 -2.65
C LEU A 122 -18.20 17.81 -1.24
N ARG A 123 -17.70 19.02 -0.94
CA ARG A 123 -17.99 19.70 0.35
C ARG A 123 -19.50 19.80 0.60
N ARG A 124 -20.28 20.13 -0.44
CA ARG A 124 -21.75 20.25 -0.36
C ARG A 124 -22.46 18.90 -0.34
N ALA A 125 -21.83 17.85 -0.85
CA ALA A 125 -22.34 16.49 -0.76
C ALA A 125 -22.20 15.94 0.66
N LEU A 126 -21.08 16.25 1.33
CA LEU A 126 -20.77 15.79 2.69
C LEU A 126 -21.43 16.62 3.79
N PHE A 127 -21.60 17.93 3.59
CA PHE A 127 -22.04 18.83 4.67
C PHE A 127 -23.24 19.72 4.28
N ALA A 128 -24.11 19.99 5.24
CA ALA A 128 -25.22 20.93 5.16
C ALA A 128 -25.11 22.01 6.25
N PRO A 129 -25.70 23.21 6.07
CA PRO A 129 -25.80 24.19 7.15
C PRO A 129 -26.46 23.59 8.41
N GLY A 130 -25.84 23.73 9.58
CA GLY A 130 -26.23 23.04 10.81
C GLY A 130 -27.33 23.72 11.64
N GLY A 131 -28.04 24.71 11.06
CA GLY A 131 -29.07 25.50 11.75
C GLY A 131 -28.54 26.50 12.80
N ARG A 132 -27.32 26.30 13.31
CA ARG A 132 -26.59 27.24 14.19
C ARG A 132 -25.50 27.98 13.39
N PRO A 133 -25.38 29.32 13.50
CA PRO A 133 -24.30 30.06 12.86
C PRO A 133 -22.92 29.54 13.30
N GLY A 134 -22.03 29.28 12.35
CA GLY A 134 -20.68 28.77 12.61
C GLY A 134 -20.56 27.24 12.63
N TYR A 135 -21.63 26.50 12.33
CA TYR A 135 -21.64 25.03 12.37
C TYR A 135 -22.33 24.42 11.15
N VAL A 136 -21.83 23.26 10.75
CA VAL A 136 -22.42 22.40 9.71
C VAL A 136 -22.81 21.04 10.27
N ASN A 137 -23.77 20.40 9.64
CA ASN A 137 -24.15 19.03 9.93
C ASN A 137 -23.66 18.11 8.80
N PRO A 138 -23.19 16.90 9.12
CA PRO A 138 -22.92 15.91 8.10
C PRO A 138 -24.22 15.50 7.39
N ARG A 139 -24.11 15.21 6.09
CA ARG A 139 -25.18 14.67 5.24
C ARG A 139 -25.13 13.15 5.12
N THR A 140 -24.02 12.57 5.56
CA THR A 140 -23.68 11.16 5.46
C THR A 140 -23.38 10.62 6.84
N SER A 141 -23.56 9.32 7.03
CA SER A 141 -22.99 8.65 8.20
C SER A 141 -21.49 8.40 8.01
N PRO A 142 -20.72 8.18 9.10
CA PRO A 142 -19.30 7.88 9.03
C PRO A 142 -18.93 6.70 8.10
N ASP A 143 -19.82 5.71 8.00
CA ASP A 143 -19.64 4.52 7.16
C ASP A 143 -19.84 4.81 5.66
N GLU A 144 -20.62 5.84 5.32
CA GLU A 144 -20.96 6.21 3.95
C GLU A 144 -19.97 7.23 3.36
N VAL A 145 -19.20 7.95 4.19
CA VAL A 145 -18.25 9.00 3.74
C VAL A 145 -17.33 8.48 2.63
N ARG A 146 -16.80 7.27 2.79
CA ARG A 146 -15.90 6.66 1.79
C ARG A 146 -16.59 6.49 0.44
N GLU A 147 -17.79 5.93 0.44
CA GLU A 147 -18.55 5.68 -0.79
C GLU A 147 -18.89 6.99 -1.50
N VAL A 148 -19.33 8.00 -0.73
CA VAL A 148 -19.68 9.32 -1.28
C VAL A 148 -18.45 10.01 -1.87
N VAL A 149 -17.30 9.99 -1.19
CA VAL A 149 -16.06 10.58 -1.72
C VAL A 149 -15.61 9.88 -3.00
N LEU A 150 -15.54 8.54 -3.00
CA LEU A 150 -15.06 7.76 -4.15
C LEU A 150 -16.01 7.82 -5.36
N GLY A 151 -17.31 7.94 -5.11
CA GLY A 151 -18.35 8.03 -6.14
C GLY A 151 -18.58 9.45 -6.67
N HIS A 152 -18.06 10.49 -6.01
CA HIS A 152 -18.33 11.87 -6.41
C HIS A 152 -17.67 12.23 -7.75
N GLY A 153 -18.43 12.86 -8.65
CA GLY A 153 -17.98 13.17 -10.01
C GLY A 153 -16.71 14.03 -10.08
N GLU A 154 -16.54 15.00 -9.16
CA GLU A 154 -15.32 15.82 -9.10
C GLU A 154 -14.09 14.99 -8.70
N PHE A 155 -14.26 14.02 -7.80
CA PHE A 155 -13.18 13.13 -7.39
C PHE A 155 -12.79 12.18 -8.53
N VAL A 156 -13.78 11.56 -9.18
CA VAL A 156 -13.55 10.71 -10.37
C VAL A 156 -12.82 11.50 -11.46
N ALA A 157 -13.27 12.73 -11.76
CA ALA A 157 -12.63 13.59 -12.75
C ALA A 157 -11.18 13.95 -12.37
N TYR A 158 -10.90 14.19 -11.08
CA TYR A 158 -9.55 14.44 -10.61
C TYR A 158 -8.65 13.21 -10.73
N ARG A 159 -9.13 12.01 -10.37
CA ARG A 159 -8.37 10.76 -10.57
C ARG A 159 -8.01 10.56 -12.04
N GLU A 160 -8.94 10.81 -12.96
CA GLU A 160 -8.66 10.75 -14.40
C GLU A 160 -7.66 11.83 -14.85
N ARG A 161 -7.69 13.03 -14.28
CA ARG A 161 -6.68 14.08 -14.55
C ARG A 161 -5.27 13.64 -14.16
N VAL A 162 -5.13 13.03 -12.98
CA VAL A 162 -3.84 12.49 -12.50
C VAL A 162 -3.36 11.36 -13.40
N ARG A 163 -4.26 10.42 -13.75
CA ARG A 163 -3.95 9.34 -14.68
C ARG A 163 -3.52 9.86 -16.05
N ALA A 164 -4.21 10.85 -16.59
CA ALA A 164 -3.88 11.47 -17.86
C ALA A 164 -2.50 12.15 -17.84
N ALA A 165 -2.10 12.77 -16.73
CA ALA A 165 -0.76 13.33 -16.57
C ALA A 165 0.33 12.25 -16.63
N PHE A 166 0.12 11.12 -15.94
CA PHE A 166 1.01 9.96 -16.02
C PHE A 166 1.04 9.33 -17.42
N ASP A 167 -0.13 9.17 -18.07
CA ASP A 167 -0.22 8.64 -19.43
C ASP A 167 0.51 9.52 -20.45
N ASN A 168 0.49 10.85 -20.26
CA ASN A 168 1.25 11.79 -21.07
C ASN A 168 2.76 11.62 -20.86
N TRP A 169 3.20 11.51 -19.61
CA TRP A 169 4.60 11.20 -19.28
C TRP A 169 5.04 9.88 -19.92
N ARG A 170 4.25 8.82 -19.78
CA ARG A 170 4.52 7.52 -20.38
C ARG A 170 4.71 7.63 -21.89
N ARG A 171 3.76 8.27 -22.59
CA ARG A 171 3.81 8.42 -24.05
C ARG A 171 5.06 9.17 -24.52
N GLU A 172 5.48 10.20 -23.78
CA GLU A 172 6.70 10.96 -24.10
C GLU A 172 7.95 10.09 -24.03
N HIS A 173 8.06 9.25 -23.01
CA HIS A 173 9.27 8.44 -22.79
C HIS A 173 9.23 7.05 -23.42
N GLU A 174 8.08 6.66 -23.97
CA GLU A 174 7.88 5.32 -24.53
C GLU A 174 8.95 4.98 -25.58
N SER A 175 9.12 5.84 -26.58
CA SER A 175 10.12 5.63 -27.64
C SER A 175 11.54 5.43 -27.09
N ARG A 176 11.89 6.13 -26.02
CA ARG A 176 13.20 6.03 -25.36
C ARG A 176 13.35 4.70 -24.62
N LEU A 177 12.32 4.27 -23.88
CA LEU A 177 12.32 3.02 -23.14
C LEU A 177 12.42 1.82 -24.08
N TYR A 178 11.60 1.77 -25.13
CA TYR A 178 11.68 0.72 -26.17
C TYR A 178 12.98 0.80 -26.98
N GLY A 179 13.56 1.99 -27.10
CA GLY A 179 14.79 2.27 -27.83
C GLY A 179 16.07 1.89 -27.09
N LEU A 180 16.00 1.52 -25.80
CA LEU A 180 17.20 1.18 -25.01
C LEU A 180 18.05 0.11 -25.71
N GLY A 181 19.35 0.36 -25.73
CA GLY A 181 20.35 -0.48 -26.36
C GLY A 181 21.64 -0.58 -25.55
N VAL A 182 22.55 -1.42 -26.05
CA VAL A 182 23.83 -1.67 -25.40
C VAL A 182 24.67 -0.39 -25.38
N GLY A 183 25.22 -0.06 -24.22
CA GLY A 183 26.05 1.14 -24.01
C GLY A 183 25.29 2.42 -23.66
N ASP A 184 23.95 2.41 -23.63
CA ASP A 184 23.17 3.53 -23.12
C ASP A 184 23.45 3.78 -21.63
N SER A 185 23.25 5.03 -21.17
CA SER A 185 23.54 5.42 -19.79
C SER A 185 22.29 5.35 -18.91
N PRO A 186 22.23 4.44 -17.91
CA PRO A 186 21.12 4.37 -16.96
C PRO A 186 20.95 5.68 -16.18
N LYS A 187 22.06 6.35 -15.84
CA LYS A 187 22.06 7.65 -15.12
C LYS A 187 21.39 8.77 -15.94
N ILE A 188 21.65 8.83 -17.24
CA ILE A 188 20.99 9.81 -18.12
C ILE A 188 19.51 9.46 -18.29
N LEU A 189 19.17 8.17 -18.38
CA LEU A 189 17.79 7.72 -18.48
C LEU A 189 16.99 8.14 -17.26
N ILE A 190 17.38 7.70 -16.05
CA ILE A 190 16.61 7.96 -14.83
C ILE A 190 16.45 9.46 -14.59
N ARG A 191 17.51 10.26 -14.78
CA ARG A 191 17.42 11.72 -14.66
C ARG A 191 16.38 12.31 -15.61
N LYS A 192 16.36 11.89 -16.88
CA LYS A 192 15.35 12.42 -17.83
C LYS A 192 13.93 12.01 -17.46
N LEU A 193 13.75 10.78 -17.00
CA LEU A 193 12.45 10.25 -16.59
C LEU A 193 11.94 10.98 -15.34
N SER A 194 12.80 11.18 -14.35
CA SER A 194 12.46 11.72 -13.04
C SER A 194 12.20 13.23 -13.08
N GLU A 195 13.00 14.00 -13.82
CA GLU A 195 12.81 15.46 -13.94
C GLU A 195 11.52 15.78 -14.72
N ASP A 196 11.24 15.09 -15.83
CA ASP A 196 9.99 15.31 -16.58
C ASP A 196 8.74 14.89 -15.77
N LEU A 197 8.89 13.96 -14.83
CA LEU A 197 7.81 13.59 -13.91
C LEU A 197 7.53 14.71 -12.91
N LEU A 198 8.57 15.35 -12.35
CA LEU A 198 8.43 16.51 -11.47
C LEU A 198 7.72 17.67 -12.18
N ASP A 199 8.11 17.96 -13.42
CA ASP A 199 7.55 19.04 -14.22
C ASP A 199 6.06 18.83 -14.51
N ARG A 200 5.67 17.62 -14.95
CA ARG A 200 4.28 17.32 -15.31
C ARG A 200 3.31 17.32 -14.13
N PHE A 201 3.83 17.05 -12.93
CA PHE A 201 3.03 17.02 -11.71
C PHE A 201 3.10 18.32 -10.90
N ALA A 202 3.89 19.31 -11.33
CA ALA A 202 4.07 20.57 -10.60
C ALA A 202 2.77 21.37 -10.40
N ASP A 203 1.87 21.35 -11.40
CA ASP A 203 0.62 22.12 -11.40
C ASP A 203 -0.62 21.28 -11.04
N LEU A 204 -0.43 20.05 -10.57
CA LEU A 204 -1.53 19.22 -10.09
C LEU A 204 -1.80 19.54 -8.61
N PRO A 205 -2.99 20.09 -8.27
CA PRO A 205 -3.31 20.36 -6.87
C PRO A 205 -3.44 19.04 -6.10
N LEU A 206 -3.27 19.06 -4.78
CA LEU A 206 -3.43 17.92 -3.85
C LEU A 206 -2.40 16.79 -3.93
N ILE A 207 -1.79 16.52 -5.08
CA ILE A 207 -0.68 15.57 -5.20
C ILE A 207 0.65 16.32 -5.16
N ASP A 208 1.54 15.91 -4.26
CA ASP A 208 2.90 16.43 -4.23
C ASP A 208 3.73 15.79 -5.36
N ARG A 209 4.29 16.62 -6.25
CA ARG A 209 5.19 16.17 -7.33
C ARG A 209 6.37 15.34 -6.81
N PHE A 210 6.87 15.64 -5.60
CA PHE A 210 7.97 14.92 -4.96
C PHE A 210 7.55 13.52 -4.47
N ASP A 211 6.27 13.32 -4.14
CA ASP A 211 5.74 11.98 -3.82
C ASP A 211 5.72 11.09 -5.06
N VAL A 212 5.31 11.65 -6.21
CA VAL A 212 5.28 10.96 -7.50
C VAL A 212 6.70 10.65 -8.00
N TYR A 213 7.62 11.61 -7.86
CA TYR A 213 9.05 11.40 -8.07
C TYR A 213 9.59 10.22 -7.23
N GLN A 214 9.22 10.16 -5.94
CA GLN A 214 9.64 9.07 -5.08
C GLN A 214 9.12 7.71 -5.54
N CYS A 215 7.91 7.63 -6.11
CA CYS A 215 7.40 6.37 -6.66
C CYS A 215 8.34 5.81 -7.73
N LEU A 216 8.82 6.66 -8.64
CA LEU A 216 9.81 6.26 -9.64
C LEU A 216 11.14 5.88 -9.00
N MET A 217 11.61 6.66 -8.02
CA MET A 217 12.92 6.41 -7.41
C MET A 217 12.94 5.14 -6.54
N ASP A 218 11.87 4.86 -5.80
CA ASP A 218 11.70 3.61 -5.06
C ASP A 218 11.70 2.43 -6.05
N TYR A 219 10.91 2.49 -7.12
CA TYR A 219 10.87 1.43 -8.12
C TYR A 219 12.17 1.27 -8.90
N TRP A 220 12.89 2.38 -9.13
CA TRP A 220 14.21 2.37 -9.73
C TRP A 220 15.22 1.62 -8.87
N ASP A 221 15.34 1.99 -7.59
CA ASP A 221 16.27 1.37 -6.64
C ASP A 221 15.96 -0.13 -6.45
N GLU A 222 14.67 -0.50 -6.41
CA GLU A 222 14.24 -1.87 -6.12
C GLU A 222 14.25 -2.81 -7.32
N VAL A 223 13.95 -2.33 -8.54
CA VAL A 223 13.70 -3.20 -9.71
C VAL A 223 14.27 -2.64 -11.00
N MET A 224 13.85 -1.44 -11.41
CA MET A 224 14.07 -0.96 -12.77
C MET A 224 15.54 -0.68 -13.07
N GLN A 225 16.33 -0.31 -12.07
CA GLN A 225 17.77 -0.10 -12.25
C GLN A 225 18.47 -1.36 -12.74
N ASP A 226 18.26 -2.49 -12.06
CA ASP A 226 18.89 -3.76 -12.42
C ASP A 226 18.44 -4.22 -13.80
N ASP A 227 17.15 -4.11 -14.10
CA ASP A 227 16.62 -4.42 -15.43
C ASP A 227 17.27 -3.56 -16.53
N VAL A 228 17.39 -2.25 -16.31
CA VAL A 228 18.03 -1.34 -17.26
C VAL A 228 19.51 -1.69 -17.41
N TYR A 229 20.23 -2.00 -16.33
CA TYR A 229 21.63 -2.43 -16.41
C TYR A 229 21.80 -3.72 -17.22
N LEU A 230 20.91 -4.70 -17.05
CA LEU A 230 20.92 -5.92 -17.86
C LEU A 230 20.71 -5.59 -19.35
N VAL A 231 19.74 -4.74 -19.68
CA VAL A 231 19.44 -4.37 -21.07
C VAL A 231 20.60 -3.59 -21.72
N VAL A 232 21.23 -2.65 -21.01
CA VAL A 232 22.34 -1.85 -21.59
C VAL A 232 23.67 -2.58 -21.61
N THR A 233 23.79 -3.71 -20.91
CA THR A 233 25.00 -4.55 -20.92
C THR A 233 24.88 -5.68 -21.93
N ASP A 234 23.79 -6.45 -21.85
CA ASP A 234 23.63 -7.70 -22.60
C ASP A 234 22.67 -7.56 -23.80
N GLY A 235 21.84 -6.51 -23.80
CA GLY A 235 20.75 -6.34 -24.76
C GLY A 235 19.50 -7.13 -24.38
N TRP A 236 18.35 -6.68 -24.87
CA TRP A 236 17.02 -7.23 -24.54
C TRP A 236 16.91 -8.75 -24.64
N SER A 237 17.42 -9.34 -25.73
CA SER A 237 17.23 -10.77 -25.99
C SER A 237 18.07 -11.67 -25.07
N GLU A 238 19.29 -11.26 -24.74
CA GLU A 238 20.15 -12.03 -23.82
C GLU A 238 19.71 -11.83 -22.37
N ALA A 239 19.39 -10.59 -21.98
CA ALA A 239 18.93 -10.25 -20.65
C ALA A 239 17.62 -10.99 -20.25
N ALA A 240 16.77 -11.32 -21.22
CA ALA A 240 15.53 -12.06 -20.98
C ALA A 240 15.71 -13.60 -20.95
N ARG A 241 16.92 -14.13 -21.18
CA ARG A 241 17.11 -15.58 -21.22
C ARG A 241 16.99 -16.20 -19.81
N PRO A 242 16.24 -17.30 -19.67
CA PRO A 242 16.20 -18.03 -18.40
C PRO A 242 17.59 -18.55 -18.01
N ARG A 243 18.05 -18.17 -16.82
CA ARG A 243 19.32 -18.61 -16.25
C ARG A 243 19.13 -19.85 -15.41
N VAL A 244 19.92 -20.89 -15.67
CA VAL A 244 19.90 -22.12 -14.85
C VAL A 244 20.59 -21.85 -13.51
N MET A 245 19.92 -22.15 -12.41
CA MET A 245 20.51 -22.05 -11.08
C MET A 245 21.37 -23.30 -10.79
N VAL A 246 22.70 -23.13 -10.71
CA VAL A 246 23.66 -24.20 -10.44
C VAL A 246 24.31 -24.01 -9.06
N GLY A 247 24.29 -25.04 -8.20
CA GLY A 247 25.00 -25.05 -6.91
C GLY A 247 24.12 -24.92 -5.65
N LYS A 248 24.75 -24.96 -4.46
CA LYS A 248 24.09 -24.66 -3.18
C LYS A 248 23.60 -23.20 -3.25
N ARG A 249 22.31 -22.97 -2.96
CA ARG A 249 21.63 -21.66 -2.89
C ARG A 249 22.64 -20.51 -2.67
N GLN A 250 22.85 -19.65 -3.67
CA GLN A 250 23.31 -18.29 -3.36
C GLN A 250 22.29 -17.72 -2.38
N ALA A 251 22.76 -17.29 -1.22
CA ALA A 251 21.89 -16.88 -0.13
C ALA A 251 20.96 -15.76 -0.61
N GLY A 252 19.65 -16.04 -0.66
CA GLY A 252 18.62 -15.07 -1.02
C GLY A 252 17.88 -15.33 -2.34
N GLU A 253 18.41 -16.12 -3.28
CA GLU A 253 17.73 -16.35 -4.57
C GLU A 253 16.78 -17.56 -4.55
N SER A 254 15.49 -17.31 -4.82
CA SER A 254 14.49 -18.33 -5.14
C SER A 254 14.30 -18.48 -6.65
N PRO A 255 14.02 -19.69 -7.15
CA PRO A 255 13.69 -19.88 -8.55
C PRO A 255 12.36 -19.23 -8.89
N ASP A 256 12.28 -18.62 -10.07
CA ASP A 256 11.02 -18.09 -10.61
C ASP A 256 10.22 -19.19 -11.33
N LEU A 257 10.93 -20.22 -11.83
CA LEU A 257 10.32 -21.36 -12.50
C LEU A 257 11.07 -22.66 -12.18
N THR A 258 10.34 -23.76 -11.99
CA THR A 258 10.93 -25.09 -11.82
C THR A 258 10.33 -26.07 -12.82
N VAL A 259 11.11 -26.41 -13.85
CA VAL A 259 10.71 -27.39 -14.86
C VAL A 259 11.43 -28.71 -14.60
N ARG A 260 10.65 -29.74 -14.30
CA ARG A 260 11.12 -31.08 -13.89
C ARG A 260 11.97 -31.03 -12.62
N ARG A 261 13.29 -30.88 -12.75
CA ARG A 261 14.27 -30.79 -11.64
C ARG A 261 15.21 -29.60 -11.80
N THR A 262 15.09 -28.87 -12.91
CA THR A 262 15.93 -27.72 -13.21
C THR A 262 15.21 -26.47 -12.73
N LYS A 263 15.95 -25.64 -12.00
CA LYS A 263 15.50 -24.38 -11.43
C LYS A 263 16.00 -23.24 -12.30
N TYR A 264 15.11 -22.34 -12.67
CA TYR A 264 15.41 -21.20 -13.53
C TYR A 264 15.16 -19.89 -12.75
N LYS A 265 16.05 -18.93 -12.99
CA LYS A 265 15.90 -17.53 -12.59
C LYS A 265 15.68 -16.71 -13.84
N MET A 266 14.77 -15.75 -13.77
CA MET A 266 14.40 -14.84 -14.84
C MET A 266 14.76 -13.45 -14.38
N ASP A 267 15.94 -12.98 -14.82
CA ASP A 267 16.52 -11.74 -14.28
C ASP A 267 15.75 -10.50 -14.81
N LEU A 268 15.44 -10.43 -16.12
CA LEU A 268 14.71 -9.30 -16.71
C LEU A 268 13.19 -9.49 -16.83
N LEU A 269 12.75 -10.62 -17.41
CA LEU A 269 11.36 -10.85 -17.81
C LEU A 269 10.73 -11.95 -16.95
N PRO A 270 9.82 -11.63 -16.01
CA PRO A 270 9.17 -12.62 -15.16
C PRO A 270 8.25 -13.59 -15.92
N PRO A 271 8.12 -14.86 -15.47
CA PRO A 271 7.28 -15.87 -16.11
C PRO A 271 5.80 -15.47 -16.14
N ASP A 272 5.30 -14.75 -15.14
CA ASP A 272 3.90 -14.33 -15.06
C ASP A 272 3.51 -13.37 -16.19
N LEU A 273 4.46 -12.55 -16.69
CA LEU A 273 4.20 -11.68 -17.85
C LEU A 273 4.09 -12.48 -19.16
N VAL A 274 4.89 -13.54 -19.29
CA VAL A 274 4.81 -14.45 -20.44
C VAL A 274 3.52 -15.27 -20.37
N ALA A 275 3.17 -15.76 -19.18
CA ALA A 275 1.93 -16.49 -18.91
C ALA A 275 0.70 -15.64 -19.25
N GLY A 276 0.60 -14.44 -18.68
CA GLY A 276 -0.55 -13.55 -18.90
C GLY A 276 -0.73 -13.12 -20.35
N ARG A 277 0.37 -13.06 -21.14
CA ARG A 277 0.29 -12.69 -22.56
C ARG A 277 -0.08 -13.85 -23.49
N TYR A 278 0.46 -15.03 -23.25
CA TYR A 278 0.37 -16.14 -24.22
C TYR A 278 -0.43 -17.35 -23.73
N PHE A 279 -0.63 -17.47 -22.42
CA PHE A 279 -1.19 -18.66 -21.77
C PHE A 279 -2.27 -18.27 -20.74
N ALA A 280 -3.08 -17.26 -21.07
CA ALA A 280 -4.06 -16.70 -20.14
C ALA A 280 -5.17 -17.70 -19.77
N GLU A 281 -5.53 -18.61 -20.68
CA GLU A 281 -6.55 -19.64 -20.42
C GLU A 281 -5.99 -20.74 -19.52
N GLU A 282 -4.79 -21.21 -19.80
CA GLU A 282 -4.06 -22.20 -19.00
C GLU A 282 -3.76 -21.66 -17.60
N GLN A 283 -3.40 -20.37 -17.50
CA GLN A 283 -3.21 -19.70 -16.23
C GLN A 283 -4.50 -19.64 -15.42
N ARG A 284 -5.65 -19.30 -16.04
CA ARG A 284 -6.96 -19.32 -15.37
C ARG A 284 -7.36 -20.71 -14.92
N GLU A 285 -7.07 -21.74 -15.71
CA GLU A 285 -7.33 -23.14 -15.32
C GLU A 285 -6.48 -23.54 -14.11
N VAL A 286 -5.20 -23.16 -14.08
CA VAL A 286 -4.33 -23.38 -12.92
C VAL A 286 -4.88 -22.66 -11.68
N GLU A 287 -5.27 -21.40 -11.81
CA GLU A 287 -5.88 -20.62 -10.73
C GLU A 287 -7.18 -21.24 -10.22
N PHE A 288 -8.03 -21.72 -11.13
CA PHE A 288 -9.26 -22.44 -10.80
C PHE A 288 -8.98 -23.73 -10.02
N LEU A 289 -8.04 -24.57 -10.49
CA LEU A 289 -7.68 -25.81 -9.82
C LEU A 289 -7.01 -25.57 -8.46
N LEU A 290 -6.27 -24.48 -8.29
CA LEU A 290 -5.70 -24.08 -7.01
C LEU A 290 -6.78 -23.61 -6.04
N ALA A 291 -7.72 -22.77 -6.50
CA ALA A 291 -8.86 -22.34 -5.68
C ALA A 291 -9.72 -23.54 -5.24
N GLU A 292 -9.93 -24.52 -6.13
CA GLU A 292 -10.65 -25.75 -5.83
C GLU A 292 -9.87 -26.64 -4.84
N GLN A 293 -8.56 -26.76 -5.00
CA GLN A 293 -7.70 -27.44 -4.05
C GLN A 293 -7.81 -26.81 -2.66
N ASP A 294 -7.73 -25.49 -2.57
CA ASP A 294 -7.78 -24.75 -1.30
C ASP A 294 -9.16 -24.87 -0.64
N ARG A 295 -10.24 -24.81 -1.44
CA ARG A 295 -11.61 -25.05 -0.98
C ARG A 295 -11.76 -26.43 -0.36
N ILE A 296 -11.37 -27.48 -1.06
CA ILE A 296 -11.44 -28.86 -0.56
C ILE A 296 -10.52 -29.03 0.67
N GLY A 297 -9.35 -28.39 0.69
CA GLY A 297 -8.45 -28.39 1.82
C GLY A 297 -9.11 -27.83 3.10
N ARG A 298 -9.81 -26.69 3.00
CA ARG A 298 -10.58 -26.12 4.12
C ARG A 298 -11.74 -27.01 4.54
N GLU A 299 -12.43 -27.64 3.59
CA GLU A 299 -13.52 -28.59 3.89
C GLU A 299 -13.02 -29.85 4.60
N VAL A 300 -11.79 -30.30 4.32
CA VAL A 300 -11.12 -31.40 5.04
C VAL A 300 -10.69 -30.94 6.43
N GLU A 301 -10.04 -29.78 6.54
CA GLU A 301 -9.56 -29.23 7.80
C GLU A 301 -10.70 -29.03 8.80
N ALA A 302 -11.79 -28.36 8.37
CA ALA A 302 -12.97 -28.16 9.19
C ALA A 302 -13.61 -29.49 9.63
N PHE A 303 -13.68 -30.48 8.74
CA PHE A 303 -14.21 -31.79 9.07
C PHE A 303 -13.35 -32.54 10.07
N VAL A 304 -12.02 -32.47 9.93
CA VAL A 304 -11.10 -33.10 10.88
C VAL A 304 -11.21 -32.42 12.24
N GLU A 305 -11.22 -31.09 12.30
CA GLU A 305 -11.33 -30.32 13.55
C GLU A 305 -12.63 -30.65 14.30
N GLU A 306 -13.78 -30.62 13.62
CA GLU A 306 -15.09 -30.96 14.20
C GLU A 306 -15.15 -32.39 14.77
N ASN A 307 -14.40 -33.32 14.18
CA ASN A 307 -14.44 -34.73 14.57
C ASN A 307 -13.24 -35.19 15.42
N THR A 308 -12.37 -34.27 15.84
CA THR A 308 -11.22 -34.53 16.73
C THR A 308 -11.30 -33.79 18.06
N SER A 309 -12.43 -33.12 18.35
CA SER A 309 -12.72 -32.49 19.65
C SER A 309 -12.98 -33.52 20.78
N GLU A 310 -13.30 -33.07 21.99
CA GLU A 310 -13.72 -33.96 23.11
C GLU A 310 -14.84 -34.92 22.64
N ASP A 311 -14.63 -36.22 22.83
CA ASP A 311 -15.46 -37.33 22.31
C ASP A 311 -15.58 -37.45 20.77
N GLY A 312 -14.62 -36.91 20.03
CA GLY A 312 -14.60 -36.92 18.56
C GLY A 312 -14.41 -38.30 17.93
N LEU A 313 -15.21 -38.59 16.89
CA LEU A 313 -15.22 -39.87 16.16
C LEU A 313 -13.94 -40.16 15.34
N LEU A 314 -13.00 -39.20 15.25
CA LEU A 314 -11.69 -39.38 14.63
C LEU A 314 -10.54 -39.48 15.64
N ASP A 315 -10.77 -39.43 16.95
CA ASP A 315 -9.71 -39.47 17.97
C ASP A 315 -8.82 -40.72 17.80
N GLY A 316 -9.44 -41.88 17.56
CA GLY A 316 -8.76 -43.14 17.28
C GLY A 316 -7.98 -43.20 15.95
N ALA A 317 -8.11 -42.19 15.08
CA ALA A 317 -7.37 -42.05 13.82
C ALA A 317 -6.29 -40.94 13.88
N THR A 318 -5.97 -40.46 15.08
CA THR A 318 -4.92 -39.47 15.31
C THR A 318 -3.55 -40.13 15.40
N THR A 319 -2.53 -39.50 14.81
CA THR A 319 -1.13 -39.95 14.91
C THR A 319 -0.49 -39.50 16.23
N ASP A 320 0.67 -40.06 16.60
CA ASP A 320 1.44 -39.64 17.78
C ASP A 320 1.79 -38.14 17.80
N ALA A 321 1.72 -37.47 16.65
CA ALA A 321 1.95 -36.04 16.48
C ALA A 321 0.66 -35.18 16.55
N GLY A 322 -0.48 -35.78 16.88
CA GLY A 322 -1.77 -35.07 16.98
C GLY A 322 -2.48 -34.81 15.65
N ASN A 323 -1.98 -35.36 14.53
CA ASN A 323 -2.55 -35.13 13.19
C ASN A 323 -3.33 -36.34 12.67
N VAL A 324 -4.43 -36.10 11.96
CA VAL A 324 -5.16 -37.13 11.21
C VAL A 324 -4.57 -37.27 9.80
N THR A 325 -4.25 -38.49 9.39
CA THR A 325 -3.68 -38.78 8.06
C THR A 325 -4.48 -39.86 7.34
N GLN A 326 -4.44 -39.89 6.00
CA GLN A 326 -5.07 -40.97 5.21
C GLN A 326 -4.61 -42.37 5.65
N ALA A 327 -3.34 -42.49 6.09
CA ALA A 327 -2.80 -43.76 6.57
C ALA A 327 -3.43 -44.16 7.91
N ALA A 328 -3.50 -43.23 8.87
CA ALA A 328 -4.09 -43.46 10.18
C ALA A 328 -5.59 -43.80 10.08
N VAL A 329 -6.36 -43.04 9.28
CA VAL A 329 -7.79 -43.31 9.02
C VAL A 329 -7.98 -44.71 8.42
N ARG A 330 -7.13 -45.14 7.48
CA ARG A 330 -7.21 -46.51 6.91
C ARG A 330 -6.84 -47.62 7.88
N VAL A 331 -5.99 -47.35 8.87
CA VAL A 331 -5.67 -48.31 9.93
C VAL A 331 -6.88 -48.43 10.85
N ARG A 332 -7.40 -47.30 11.35
CA ARG A 332 -8.56 -47.27 12.23
C ARG A 332 -9.79 -47.89 11.59
N LEU A 333 -10.09 -47.56 10.33
CA LEU A 333 -11.21 -48.14 9.59
C LEU A 333 -11.12 -49.68 9.48
N ARG A 334 -9.92 -50.26 9.41
CA ARG A 334 -9.73 -51.72 9.39
C ARG A 334 -10.02 -52.36 10.75
N GLU A 335 -9.59 -51.72 11.83
CA GLU A 335 -9.84 -52.16 13.21
C GLU A 335 -11.34 -52.14 13.53
N VAL A 336 -11.98 -51.01 13.23
CA VAL A 336 -13.41 -50.78 13.49
C VAL A 336 -14.27 -51.73 12.65
N ARG A 337 -13.83 -52.15 11.46
CA ARG A 337 -14.49 -53.21 10.64
C ARG A 337 -14.26 -54.64 11.15
N GLY A 338 -13.20 -54.89 11.93
CA GLY A 338 -12.81 -56.21 12.43
C GLY A 338 -13.55 -56.70 13.68
N GLY A 339 -14.31 -55.83 14.34
CA GLY A 339 -15.21 -56.18 15.44
C GLY A 339 -15.50 -55.01 16.39
N GLY A 340 -16.79 -54.74 16.65
CA GLY A 340 -17.27 -53.93 17.79
C GLY A 340 -17.29 -52.40 17.65
N GLY A 341 -16.77 -51.84 16.55
CA GLY A 341 -16.80 -50.38 16.36
C GLY A 341 -18.18 -49.79 16.10
N ASP A 342 -18.40 -48.57 16.57
CA ASP A 342 -19.63 -47.78 16.38
C ASP A 342 -19.90 -47.53 14.87
N PRO A 343 -21.10 -47.81 14.34
CA PRO A 343 -21.48 -47.41 12.99
C PRO A 343 -21.18 -45.93 12.66
N GLU A 344 -21.39 -45.02 13.61
CA GLU A 344 -21.16 -43.58 13.39
C GLU A 344 -19.67 -43.26 13.23
N GLU A 345 -18.80 -43.93 14.00
CA GLU A 345 -17.35 -43.84 13.85
C GLU A 345 -16.89 -44.35 12.48
N ARG A 346 -17.46 -45.48 12.02
CA ARG A 346 -17.14 -46.04 10.69
C ARG A 346 -17.52 -45.08 9.58
N ASP A 347 -18.74 -44.55 9.62
CA ASP A 347 -19.24 -43.64 8.59
C ASP A 347 -18.39 -42.35 8.54
N THR A 348 -18.03 -41.81 9.72
CA THR A 348 -17.15 -40.65 9.83
C THR A 348 -15.76 -40.91 9.26
N LEU A 349 -15.16 -42.07 9.55
CA LEU A 349 -13.86 -42.47 9.00
C LEU A 349 -13.91 -42.66 7.47
N GLU A 350 -15.01 -43.18 6.93
CA GLU A 350 -15.21 -43.31 5.48
C GLU A 350 -15.33 -41.95 4.79
N VAL A 351 -16.15 -41.05 5.33
CA VAL A 351 -16.29 -39.67 4.85
C VAL A 351 -14.96 -38.93 4.93
N CYS A 352 -14.24 -39.03 6.05
CA CYS A 352 -12.91 -38.44 6.22
C CYS A 352 -11.96 -38.91 5.12
N LEU A 353 -11.87 -40.23 4.92
CA LEU A 353 -10.97 -40.82 3.95
C LEU A 353 -11.29 -40.38 2.52
N ASP A 354 -12.57 -40.29 2.17
CA ASP A 354 -12.99 -39.87 0.84
C ASP A 354 -12.74 -38.38 0.57
N ARG A 355 -12.98 -37.51 1.57
CA ARG A 355 -12.61 -36.09 1.47
C ARG A 355 -11.09 -35.91 1.33
N MET A 356 -10.28 -36.63 2.12
CA MET A 356 -8.82 -36.60 1.98
C MET A 356 -8.34 -37.14 0.63
N LYS A 357 -9.00 -38.14 0.05
CA LYS A 357 -8.70 -38.61 -1.32
C LYS A 357 -9.03 -37.54 -2.37
N ALA A 358 -10.16 -36.84 -2.20
CA ALA A 358 -10.56 -35.74 -3.08
C ALA A 358 -9.53 -34.60 -3.03
N GLU A 359 -9.10 -34.20 -1.83
CA GLU A 359 -8.03 -33.22 -1.61
C GLU A 359 -6.72 -33.63 -2.31
N ALA A 360 -6.29 -34.88 -2.12
CA ALA A 360 -5.10 -35.41 -2.76
C ALA A 360 -5.22 -35.43 -4.29
N LYS A 361 -6.42 -35.67 -4.83
CA LYS A 361 -6.70 -35.63 -6.28
C LYS A 361 -6.64 -34.19 -6.80
N ALA A 362 -7.30 -33.24 -6.13
CA ALA A 362 -7.29 -31.82 -6.49
C ALA A 362 -5.86 -31.25 -6.48
N LYS A 363 -5.09 -31.54 -5.42
CA LYS A 363 -3.68 -31.17 -5.31
C LYS A 363 -2.81 -31.71 -6.46
N ARG A 364 -3.06 -32.95 -6.89
CA ARG A 364 -2.36 -33.55 -8.04
C ARG A 364 -2.75 -32.88 -9.35
N ALA A 365 -4.04 -32.57 -9.54
CA ALA A 365 -4.53 -31.88 -10.72
C ALA A 365 -3.92 -30.48 -10.86
N ALA A 366 -3.99 -29.66 -9.79
CA ALA A 366 -3.40 -28.33 -9.76
C ALA A 366 -1.89 -28.36 -10.02
N LYS A 367 -1.16 -29.28 -9.36
CA LYS A 367 0.28 -29.45 -9.59
C LYS A 367 0.62 -29.89 -11.02
N SER A 368 -0.18 -30.77 -11.61
CA SER A 368 0.03 -31.24 -12.98
C SER A 368 -0.21 -30.12 -13.99
N ALA A 369 -1.30 -29.38 -13.85
CA ALA A 369 -1.62 -28.24 -14.70
C ALA A 369 -0.52 -27.17 -14.61
N ARG A 370 -0.08 -26.81 -13.39
CA ARG A 370 1.03 -25.85 -13.20
C ARG A 370 2.31 -26.34 -13.87
N SER A 371 2.67 -27.61 -13.70
CA SER A 371 3.89 -28.17 -14.30
C SER A 371 3.85 -28.19 -15.83
N LEU A 372 2.67 -28.35 -16.44
CA LEU A 372 2.52 -28.27 -17.90
C LEU A 372 2.69 -26.83 -18.39
N LEU A 373 1.99 -25.89 -17.73
CA LEU A 373 2.11 -24.47 -18.02
C LEU A 373 3.56 -23.98 -17.88
N ASP A 374 4.26 -24.38 -16.81
CA ASP A 374 5.66 -24.00 -16.61
C ASP A 374 6.58 -24.51 -17.76
N VAL A 375 6.30 -25.68 -18.33
CA VAL A 375 7.04 -26.21 -19.50
C VAL A 375 6.80 -25.35 -20.74
N GLU A 376 5.55 -24.96 -20.98
CA GLU A 376 5.17 -24.15 -22.15
C GLU A 376 5.71 -22.72 -22.04
N ILE A 377 5.63 -22.12 -20.85
CA ILE A 377 6.25 -20.83 -20.55
C ILE A 377 7.75 -20.88 -20.86
N LEU A 378 8.48 -21.88 -20.32
CA LEU A 378 9.92 -22.01 -20.55
C LEU A 378 10.24 -22.16 -22.04
N ALA A 379 9.46 -22.95 -22.77
CA ALA A 379 9.63 -23.10 -24.21
C ALA A 379 9.41 -21.78 -24.97
N ARG A 380 8.43 -20.97 -24.53
CA ARG A 380 8.14 -19.68 -25.17
C ARG A 380 9.31 -18.71 -25.11
N TYR A 381 10.07 -18.65 -24.00
CA TYR A 381 11.24 -17.78 -23.86
C TYR A 381 12.25 -17.92 -25.01
N ALA A 382 12.46 -19.14 -25.52
CA ALA A 382 13.41 -19.40 -26.60
C ALA A 382 12.98 -18.79 -27.96
N THR A 383 11.71 -18.39 -28.07
CA THR A 383 11.10 -17.90 -29.32
C THR A 383 10.72 -16.42 -29.26
N LEU A 384 10.91 -15.76 -28.12
CA LEU A 384 10.54 -14.36 -27.94
C LEU A 384 11.44 -13.44 -28.76
N THR A 385 10.82 -12.55 -29.51
CA THR A 385 11.52 -11.49 -30.24
C THR A 385 11.90 -10.35 -29.31
N ARG A 386 12.91 -9.56 -29.71
CA ARG A 386 13.32 -8.33 -29.00
C ARG A 386 12.14 -7.38 -28.76
N SER A 387 11.24 -7.22 -29.74
CA SER A 387 10.06 -6.36 -29.61
C SER A 387 9.04 -6.89 -28.61
N GLU A 388 8.76 -8.20 -28.60
CA GLU A 388 7.85 -8.80 -27.62
C GLU A 388 8.39 -8.69 -26.19
N ILE A 389 9.70 -8.89 -26.01
CA ILE A 389 10.37 -8.74 -24.70
C ILE A 389 10.27 -7.30 -24.23
N ALA A 390 10.71 -6.34 -25.07
CA ALA A 390 10.68 -4.92 -24.72
C ALA A 390 9.25 -4.46 -24.39
N ASP A 391 8.25 -4.93 -25.12
CA ASP A 391 6.85 -4.61 -24.86
C ASP A 391 6.36 -5.13 -23.50
N MET A 392 6.62 -6.39 -23.17
CA MET A 392 6.24 -6.96 -21.87
C MET A 392 6.97 -6.28 -20.71
N VAL A 393 8.25 -5.96 -20.86
CA VAL A 393 9.02 -5.30 -19.81
C VAL A 393 8.59 -3.84 -19.66
N VAL A 394 8.57 -3.05 -20.74
CA VAL A 394 8.26 -1.62 -20.66
C VAL A 394 6.82 -1.38 -20.25
N ARG A 395 5.83 -2.06 -20.86
CA ARG A 395 4.42 -1.86 -20.53
C ARG A 395 3.96 -2.73 -19.37
N GLY A 396 4.24 -4.03 -19.43
CA GLY A 396 3.73 -5.00 -18.47
C GLY A 396 4.45 -5.02 -17.12
N LYS A 397 5.72 -4.59 -17.08
CA LYS A 397 6.53 -4.52 -15.84
C LYS A 397 6.67 -3.06 -15.38
N TRP A 398 7.47 -2.27 -16.07
CA TRP A 398 7.90 -0.95 -15.61
C TRP A 398 6.75 0.05 -15.53
N THR A 399 6.03 0.23 -16.63
CA THR A 399 4.91 1.18 -16.68
C THR A 399 3.78 0.78 -15.73
N ALA A 400 3.39 -0.50 -15.73
CA ALA A 400 2.31 -0.99 -14.88
C ALA A 400 2.61 -0.78 -13.39
N SER A 401 3.83 -1.08 -12.94
CA SER A 401 4.25 -0.85 -11.55
C SER A 401 4.23 0.65 -11.18
N LEU A 402 4.65 1.51 -12.09
CA LEU A 402 4.62 2.97 -11.87
C LEU A 402 3.20 3.52 -11.88
N GLU A 403 2.33 3.08 -12.80
CA GLU A 403 0.92 3.49 -12.85
C GLU A 403 0.20 3.15 -11.54
N ASP A 404 0.42 1.93 -11.03
CA ASP A 404 -0.10 1.47 -9.75
C ASP A 404 0.48 2.27 -8.57
N ALA A 405 1.79 2.55 -8.56
CA ALA A 405 2.42 3.34 -7.50
C ALA A 405 1.91 4.80 -7.45
N VAL A 406 1.66 5.41 -8.61
CA VAL A 406 1.06 6.75 -8.73
C VAL A 406 -0.42 6.72 -8.37
N GLY A 407 -1.16 5.69 -8.81
CA GLY A 407 -2.56 5.47 -8.42
C GLY A 407 -2.74 5.40 -6.91
N ARG A 408 -1.84 4.68 -6.21
CA ARG A 408 -1.81 4.65 -4.75
C ARG A 408 -1.60 6.02 -4.09
N GLN A 409 -0.99 7.01 -4.74
CA GLN A 409 -0.92 8.36 -4.18
C GLN A 409 -2.31 9.03 -4.15
N VAL A 410 -3.12 8.80 -5.19
CA VAL A 410 -4.51 9.26 -5.23
C VAL A 410 -5.34 8.57 -4.14
N ASP A 411 -5.11 7.27 -3.94
CA ASP A 411 -5.83 6.53 -2.89
C ASP A 411 -5.46 7.04 -1.50
N ARG A 412 -4.18 7.27 -1.21
CA ARG A 412 -3.73 7.85 0.07
C ARG A 412 -4.33 9.22 0.34
N LEU A 413 -4.36 10.09 -0.67
CA LEU A 413 -5.00 11.40 -0.59
C LEU A 413 -6.46 11.25 -0.14
N THR A 414 -7.15 10.28 -0.72
CA THR A 414 -8.57 9.99 -0.47
C THR A 414 -8.79 9.43 0.92
N THR A 415 -7.99 8.43 1.31
CA THR A 415 -8.01 7.87 2.65
C THR A 415 -7.81 8.94 3.71
N GLY A 416 -6.85 9.86 3.51
CA GLY A 416 -6.63 10.97 4.44
C GLY A 416 -7.83 11.93 4.55
N LEU A 417 -8.51 12.22 3.44
CA LEU A 417 -9.74 13.02 3.47
C LEU A 417 -10.87 12.29 4.21
N VAL A 418 -11.10 11.02 3.87
CA VAL A 418 -12.14 10.18 4.48
C VAL A 418 -11.89 10.07 5.98
N GLU A 419 -10.68 9.67 6.39
CA GLU A 419 -10.31 9.57 7.81
C GLU A 419 -10.55 10.88 8.55
N ARG A 420 -10.16 12.01 7.96
CA ARG A 420 -10.33 13.31 8.60
C ARG A 420 -11.81 13.69 8.74
N VAL A 421 -12.64 13.45 7.73
CA VAL A 421 -14.08 13.70 7.80
C VAL A 421 -14.74 12.77 8.82
N THR A 422 -14.44 11.47 8.78
CA THR A 422 -14.94 10.47 9.75
C THR A 422 -14.57 10.83 11.18
N VAL A 423 -13.35 11.34 11.43
CA VAL A 423 -12.95 11.82 12.76
C VAL A 423 -13.77 13.03 13.20
N LEU A 424 -14.02 14.00 12.32
CA LEU A 424 -14.83 15.18 12.66
C LEU A 424 -16.29 14.82 12.91
N GLU A 425 -16.87 13.93 12.10
CA GLU A 425 -18.21 13.41 12.31
C GLU A 425 -18.32 12.66 13.64
N GLY A 426 -17.44 11.67 13.88
CA GLY A 426 -17.44 10.89 15.12
C GLY A 426 -17.19 11.74 16.37
N ARG A 427 -16.34 12.77 16.28
CA ARG A 427 -16.02 13.66 17.40
C ARG A 427 -17.23 14.44 17.92
N TYR A 428 -18.15 14.80 17.03
CA TYR A 428 -19.31 15.64 17.35
C TYR A 428 -20.66 14.95 17.09
N ALA A 429 -20.65 13.62 16.88
CA ALA A 429 -21.84 12.82 16.58
C ALA A 429 -22.80 12.69 17.77
N GLU A 430 -22.28 12.53 18.99
CA GLU A 430 -23.09 12.36 20.20
C GLU A 430 -23.08 13.64 21.03
N ALA A 431 -24.16 14.41 20.93
CA ALA A 431 -24.29 15.64 21.71
C ALA A 431 -24.65 15.33 23.18
N LEU A 432 -24.20 16.17 24.11
CA LEU A 432 -24.49 16.01 25.55
C LEU A 432 -25.98 15.78 25.87
N PRO A 433 -26.97 16.45 25.23
CA PRO A 433 -28.38 16.20 25.48
C PRO A 433 -28.83 14.78 25.13
N GLU A 434 -28.32 14.21 24.03
CA GLU A 434 -28.65 12.86 23.59
C GLU A 434 -28.03 11.81 24.53
N LEU A 435 -26.79 12.04 24.97
CA LEU A 435 -26.14 11.21 25.99
C LEU A 435 -26.88 11.26 27.32
N THR A 436 -27.36 12.44 27.72
CA THR A 436 -28.14 12.64 28.95
C THR A 436 -29.46 11.88 28.85
N GLN A 437 -30.19 12.03 27.75
CA GLN A 437 -31.44 11.30 27.53
C GLN A 437 -31.22 9.78 27.53
N ARG A 438 -30.18 9.30 26.85
CA ARG A 438 -29.86 7.87 26.81
C ARG A 438 -29.47 7.32 28.18
N ALA A 439 -28.76 8.11 28.99
CA ALA A 439 -28.44 7.77 30.37
C ALA A 439 -29.72 7.67 31.22
N GLU A 440 -30.66 8.62 31.08
CA GLU A 440 -31.96 8.58 31.77
C GLU A 440 -32.79 7.35 31.36
N GLU A 441 -32.81 7.00 30.07
CA GLU A 441 -33.51 5.83 29.54
C GLU A 441 -32.90 4.51 30.06
N LEU A 442 -31.56 4.40 30.05
CA LEU A 442 -30.85 3.24 30.60
C LEU A 442 -31.04 3.13 32.11
N GLU A 443 -31.00 4.25 32.83
CA GLU A 443 -31.28 4.29 34.26
C GLU A 443 -32.72 3.83 34.56
N ALA A 444 -33.69 4.28 33.77
CA ALA A 444 -35.07 3.83 33.88
C ALA A 444 -35.22 2.32 33.63
N ARG A 445 -34.51 1.76 32.64
CA ARG A 445 -34.49 0.31 32.36
C ARG A 445 -33.87 -0.49 33.51
N VAL A 446 -32.73 -0.05 34.03
CA VAL A 446 -32.08 -0.70 35.17
C VAL A 446 -32.99 -0.67 36.41
N ARG A 447 -33.60 0.49 36.71
CA ARG A 447 -34.59 0.60 37.79
C ARG A 447 -35.78 -0.34 37.60
N SER A 448 -36.25 -0.53 36.37
CA SER A 448 -37.30 -1.50 36.06
C SER A 448 -36.85 -2.93 36.39
N HIS A 449 -35.68 -3.34 35.91
CA HIS A 449 -35.15 -4.69 36.17
C HIS A 449 -34.90 -4.95 37.66
N LEU A 450 -34.44 -3.95 38.43
CA LEU A 450 -34.26 -4.07 39.88
C LEU A 450 -35.60 -4.22 40.63
N ARG A 451 -36.67 -3.59 40.15
CA ARG A 451 -38.03 -3.79 40.67
C ARG A 451 -38.54 -5.20 40.36
N ASP A 452 -38.34 -5.68 39.14
CA ASP A 452 -38.75 -7.03 38.73
C ASP A 452 -38.02 -8.13 39.54
N LEU A 453 -36.79 -7.87 39.97
CA LEU A 453 -35.99 -8.74 40.84
C LEU A 453 -36.33 -8.62 42.34
N GLY A 454 -37.22 -7.71 42.73
CA GLY A 454 -37.63 -7.50 44.12
C GLY A 454 -36.56 -6.82 45.00
N ILE A 455 -35.56 -6.18 44.39
CA ILE A 455 -34.41 -5.56 45.08
C ILE A 455 -34.66 -4.08 45.38
N ALA A 456 -35.52 -3.40 44.61
CA ALA A 456 -35.78 -1.96 44.77
C ALA A 456 -37.27 -1.67 45.03
N GLY A 457 -37.54 -1.02 46.17
CA GLY A 457 -38.78 -0.30 46.47
C GLY A 457 -38.58 1.19 46.31
#